data_AF-A0AAD6MLX9-F1
#
_entry.id   AF-A0AAD6MLX9-F1
#
_cell.length_a   1.000
_cell.length_b   1.000
_cell.length_c   1.000
_cell.angle_alpha   90.00
_cell.angle_beta   90.00
_cell.angle_gamma   90.00
#
_symmetry.space_group_name_H-M   'P 1'
#
loop_
_entity.id
_entity.type
_entity.pdbx_description
1 polymer ?
#
loop_
_entity_poly.entity_id
_entity_poly.type
_entity_poly.pdbx_seq_one_letter_code
_entity_poly.pdbx_strand_id
1 'polypeptide(L)'
;MGQTSSGNQPVENIQERALKLLDQYRKKLTLYRTNTLLVPLGGDFCYISIDEAEAQFQNYRTLFDYINSNPSLNAEAHFGTLDEYFRTLRGKADRINYSLPVEAGSDQIGGFSSLSGDFFTYADRQLDYWSGYYISRPFFKAVDRVLEQTLRAVEVMMASWHTYCQRAQCEKLATR
;
A
#
# COMPACT_ATOMS: atom_id res chain seq x y z
N MET A 1 -18.83 -37.90 -28.46
CA MET A 1 -19.00 -38.66 -27.21
C MET A 1 -17.61 -38.98 -26.68
N GLY A 2 -17.25 -38.37 -25.56
CA GLY A 2 -16.01 -38.56 -24.83
C GLY A 2 -16.17 -37.83 -23.50
N GLN A 3 -16.72 -38.54 -22.53
CA GLN A 3 -17.05 -38.02 -21.20
C GLN A 3 -15.77 -37.76 -20.39
N THR A 4 -15.78 -36.59 -19.73
CA THR A 4 -15.24 -36.26 -18.39
C THR A 4 -14.04 -37.05 -17.85
N SER A 5 -12.95 -36.32 -17.56
CA SER A 5 -12.32 -36.43 -16.24
C SER A 5 -12.24 -35.05 -15.59
N SER A 6 -13.17 -34.83 -14.66
CA SER A 6 -13.05 -33.83 -13.61
C SER A 6 -11.83 -34.21 -12.76
N GLY A 7 -10.68 -33.63 -13.06
CA GLY A 7 -9.42 -33.85 -12.35
C GLY A 7 -9.39 -33.10 -11.03
N ASN A 8 -10.13 -33.59 -10.04
CA ASN A 8 -9.93 -33.22 -8.64
C ASN A 8 -8.71 -34.04 -8.12
N GLN A 9 -7.55 -33.41 -7.93
CA GLN A 9 -6.31 -33.98 -7.37
C GLN A 9 -5.42 -32.86 -6.76
N PRO A 10 -4.75 -33.03 -5.60
CA PRO A 10 -5.32 -33.40 -4.30
C PRO A 10 -4.95 -32.39 -3.18
N VAL A 11 -5.72 -32.46 -2.10
CA VAL A 11 -5.55 -31.83 -0.76
C VAL A 11 -4.22 -32.25 -0.07
N GLU A 12 -3.30 -32.92 -0.77
CA GLU A 12 -2.20 -33.69 -0.18
C GLU A 12 -1.06 -32.83 0.38
N ASN A 13 -0.92 -31.57 -0.07
CA ASN A 13 0.11 -30.66 0.44
C ASN A 13 -0.43 -29.42 1.15
N ILE A 14 -1.76 -29.26 1.28
CA ILE A 14 -2.34 -27.99 1.74
C ILE A 14 -1.90 -27.67 3.17
N GLN A 15 -1.86 -28.68 4.04
CA GLN A 15 -1.38 -28.54 5.40
C GLN A 15 0.07 -28.07 5.43
N GLU A 16 0.96 -28.74 4.70
CA GLU A 16 2.38 -28.39 4.66
C GLU A 16 2.59 -26.97 4.12
N ARG A 17 1.89 -26.60 3.05
CA ARG A 17 1.98 -25.27 2.41
C ARG A 17 1.43 -24.17 3.31
N ALA A 18 0.27 -24.40 3.95
CA ALA A 18 -0.34 -23.47 4.88
C ALA A 18 0.55 -23.24 6.11
N LEU A 19 1.13 -24.31 6.68
CA LEU A 19 2.05 -24.20 7.82
C LEU A 19 3.33 -23.44 7.44
N LYS A 20 3.90 -23.69 6.25
CA LYS A 20 5.06 -22.94 5.74
C LYS A 20 4.73 -21.46 5.54
N LEU A 21 3.59 -21.13 4.95
CA LEU A 21 3.15 -19.75 4.75
C LEU A 21 2.95 -19.04 6.10
N LEU A 22 2.24 -19.69 7.03
CA LEU A 22 1.93 -19.12 8.33
C LEU A 22 3.19 -18.93 9.19
N ASP A 23 4.18 -19.81 9.07
CA ASP A 23 5.51 -19.61 9.69
C ASP A 23 6.17 -18.31 9.21
N GLN A 24 6.17 -18.04 7.89
CA GLN A 24 6.70 -16.78 7.35
C GLN A 24 5.91 -15.56 7.84
N TYR A 25 4.58 -15.67 7.91
CA TYR A 25 3.74 -14.58 8.41
C TYR A 25 3.99 -14.31 9.89
N ARG A 26 4.13 -15.35 10.72
CA ARG A 26 4.48 -15.19 12.14
C ARG A 26 5.86 -14.57 12.33
N LYS A 27 6.85 -14.98 11.54
CA LYS A 27 8.19 -14.36 11.54
C LYS A 27 8.13 -12.88 11.14
N LYS A 28 7.32 -12.52 10.15
CA LYS A 28 7.11 -11.11 9.77
C LYS A 28 6.40 -10.35 10.89
N LEU A 29 5.42 -10.96 11.54
CA LEU A 29 4.64 -10.35 12.62
C LEU A 29 5.49 -9.92 13.81
N THR A 30 6.59 -10.62 14.11
CA THR A 30 7.49 -10.23 15.22
C THR A 30 8.20 -8.89 15.00
N LEU A 31 8.21 -8.37 13.77
CA LEU A 31 8.76 -7.06 13.43
C LEU A 31 7.78 -5.91 13.70
N TYR A 32 6.53 -6.21 14.05
CA TYR A 32 5.47 -5.23 14.27
C TYR A 32 4.90 -5.35 15.68
N ARG A 33 4.30 -4.26 16.18
CA ARG A 33 3.74 -4.19 17.55
C ARG A 33 2.42 -4.93 17.70
N THR A 34 1.65 -5.06 16.62
CA THR A 34 0.28 -5.57 16.65
C THR A 34 0.19 -6.99 16.12
N ASN A 35 -0.93 -7.67 16.42
CA ASN A 35 -1.26 -8.98 15.85
C ASN A 35 -2.02 -8.88 14.50
N THR A 36 -1.84 -7.78 13.77
CA THR A 36 -2.43 -7.57 12.43
C THR A 36 -1.29 -7.42 11.44
N LEU A 37 -1.30 -8.24 10.39
CA LEU A 37 -0.21 -8.29 9.42
C LEU A 37 -0.69 -7.85 8.04
N LEU A 38 0.02 -6.89 7.43
CA LEU A 38 -0.13 -6.58 6.01
C LEU A 38 0.83 -7.45 5.20
N VAL A 39 0.29 -8.20 4.23
CA VAL A 39 1.08 -8.98 3.27
C VAL A 39 0.71 -8.54 1.85
N PRO A 40 1.51 -7.67 1.22
CA PRO A 40 1.32 -7.33 -0.19
C PRO A 40 1.51 -8.57 -1.05
N LEU A 41 0.59 -8.77 -2.00
CA LEU A 41 0.65 -9.86 -2.97
C LEU A 41 0.60 -9.23 -4.37
N GLY A 42 1.70 -9.34 -5.10
CA GLY A 42 1.85 -8.73 -6.42
C GLY A 42 3.31 -8.34 -6.68
N GLY A 43 3.48 -7.49 -7.69
CA GLY A 43 4.76 -7.00 -8.18
C GLY A 43 4.56 -6.19 -9.45
N ASP A 44 5.65 -5.85 -10.12
CA ASP A 44 5.61 -5.11 -11.38
C ASP A 44 4.84 -5.91 -12.43
N PHE A 45 3.79 -5.30 -12.98
CA PHE A 45 3.01 -5.87 -14.09
C PHE A 45 2.40 -7.25 -13.78
N CYS A 46 2.10 -7.56 -12.51
CA CYS A 46 1.34 -8.76 -12.13
C CYS A 46 -0.16 -8.62 -12.44
N TYR A 47 -0.84 -9.76 -12.51
CA TYR A 47 -2.30 -9.89 -12.71
C TYR A 47 -2.80 -9.37 -14.06
N ILE A 48 -1.96 -9.44 -15.09
CA ILE A 48 -2.35 -9.01 -16.45
C ILE A 48 -3.27 -10.03 -17.10
N SER A 49 -2.99 -11.33 -16.92
CA SER A 49 -3.82 -12.39 -17.48
C SER A 49 -4.84 -12.91 -16.46
N ILE A 50 -6.00 -13.32 -16.98
CA ILE A 50 -7.04 -13.97 -16.16
C ILE A 50 -6.49 -15.25 -15.55
N ASP A 51 -5.71 -16.03 -16.30
CA ASP A 51 -5.14 -17.29 -15.81
C ASP A 51 -4.19 -17.08 -14.63
N GLU A 52 -3.35 -16.03 -14.65
CA GLU A 52 -2.47 -15.67 -13.52
C GLU A 52 -3.30 -15.27 -12.30
N ALA A 53 -4.27 -14.38 -12.49
CA ALA A 53 -5.12 -13.88 -11.41
C ALA A 53 -5.93 -15.00 -10.77
N GLU A 54 -6.52 -15.87 -11.58
CA GLU A 54 -7.33 -17.00 -11.12
C GLU A 54 -6.46 -18.03 -10.38
N ALA A 55 -5.28 -18.35 -10.90
CA ALA A 55 -4.35 -19.25 -10.22
C ALA A 55 -3.91 -18.70 -8.86
N GLN A 56 -3.62 -17.40 -8.76
CA GLN A 56 -3.27 -16.77 -7.48
C GLN A 56 -4.46 -16.81 -6.52
N PHE A 57 -5.64 -16.39 -6.99
CA PHE A 57 -6.84 -16.32 -6.17
C PHE A 57 -7.23 -17.69 -5.61
N GLN A 58 -7.32 -18.73 -6.45
CA GLN A 58 -7.75 -20.07 -6.02
C GLN A 58 -6.76 -20.73 -5.08
N ASN A 59 -5.45 -20.58 -5.31
CA ASN A 59 -4.44 -21.13 -4.41
C ASN A 59 -4.47 -20.46 -3.03
N TYR A 60 -4.52 -19.13 -2.97
CA TYR A 60 -4.60 -18.40 -1.70
C TYR A 60 -5.92 -18.65 -0.98
N ARG A 61 -7.04 -18.73 -1.70
CA ARG A 61 -8.33 -19.10 -1.13
C ARG A 61 -8.26 -20.46 -0.43
N THR A 62 -7.69 -21.46 -1.10
CA THR A 62 -7.55 -22.82 -0.52
C THR A 62 -6.66 -22.81 0.73
N LEU A 63 -5.58 -22.01 0.74
CA LEU A 63 -4.71 -21.83 1.91
C LEU A 63 -5.44 -21.14 3.07
N PHE A 64 -6.20 -20.08 2.79
CA PHE A 64 -6.98 -19.36 3.79
C PHE A 64 -8.08 -20.23 4.37
N ASP A 65 -8.79 -20.99 3.53
CA ASP A 65 -9.82 -21.93 3.98
C ASP A 65 -9.24 -22.98 4.93
N TYR A 66 -8.04 -23.52 4.65
CA TYR A 66 -7.34 -24.41 5.57
C TYR A 66 -6.93 -23.69 6.87
N ILE A 67 -6.32 -22.51 6.80
CA ILE A 67 -5.86 -21.78 8.00
C ILE A 67 -7.05 -21.45 8.91
N ASN A 68 -8.13 -20.91 8.36
CA ASN A 68 -9.28 -20.42 9.09
C ASN A 68 -10.16 -21.56 9.66
N SER A 69 -10.14 -22.75 9.04
CA SER A 69 -10.86 -23.93 9.53
C SER A 69 -10.13 -24.72 10.62
N ASN A 70 -8.89 -24.34 10.96
CA ASN A 70 -8.05 -25.02 11.96
C ASN A 70 -7.79 -24.10 13.18
N PRO A 71 -8.65 -24.11 14.22
CA PRO A 71 -8.51 -23.23 15.39
C PRO A 71 -7.17 -23.35 16.12
N SER A 72 -6.51 -24.51 16.06
CA SER A 72 -5.19 -24.74 16.65
C SER A 72 -4.09 -23.84 16.07
N LEU A 73 -4.31 -23.25 14.89
CA LEU A 73 -3.37 -22.34 14.25
C LEU A 73 -3.45 -20.91 14.76
N ASN A 74 -4.49 -20.54 15.54
CA ASN A 74 -4.66 -19.20 16.14
C ASN A 74 -4.41 -18.06 15.13
N ALA A 75 -4.93 -18.21 13.91
CA ALA A 75 -4.71 -17.29 12.82
C ALA A 75 -5.98 -17.13 11.99
N GLU A 76 -6.18 -15.93 11.45
CA GLU A 76 -7.20 -15.62 10.48
C GLU A 76 -6.52 -14.93 9.29
N ALA A 77 -6.80 -15.42 8.08
CA ALA A 77 -6.26 -14.87 6.85
C ALA A 77 -7.37 -14.65 5.83
N HIS A 78 -7.37 -13.50 5.17
CA HIS A 78 -8.30 -13.15 4.12
C HIS A 78 -7.66 -12.16 3.14
N PHE A 79 -8.22 -12.05 1.94
CA PHE A 79 -7.89 -10.94 1.05
C PHE A 79 -8.46 -9.65 1.63
N GLY A 80 -7.63 -8.60 1.66
CA GLY A 80 -8.04 -7.30 2.18
C GLY A 80 -7.36 -6.16 1.44
N THR A 81 -7.89 -4.96 1.67
CA THR A 81 -7.35 -3.71 1.13
C THR A 81 -6.43 -3.02 2.12
N LEU A 82 -5.64 -2.06 1.63
CA LEU A 82 -4.77 -1.25 2.49
C LEU A 82 -5.57 -0.46 3.55
N ASP A 83 -6.75 0.03 3.17
CA ASP A 83 -7.65 0.76 4.06
C ASP A 83 -8.22 -0.14 5.17
N GLU A 84 -8.65 -1.37 4.84
CA GLU A 84 -9.10 -2.35 5.85
C GLU A 84 -8.00 -2.71 6.85
N TYR A 85 -6.75 -2.87 6.38
CA TYR A 85 -5.61 -3.10 7.25
C TYR A 85 -5.44 -1.96 8.28
N PHE A 86 -5.38 -0.71 7.82
CA PHE A 86 -5.17 0.43 8.73
C PHE A 86 -6.37 0.70 9.64
N ARG A 87 -7.61 0.49 9.16
CA ARG A 87 -8.82 0.54 10.00
C ARG A 87 -8.77 -0.52 11.10
N THR A 88 -8.40 -1.76 10.77
CA THR A 88 -8.27 -2.86 11.74
C THR A 88 -7.16 -2.59 12.75
N LEU A 89 -6.01 -2.10 12.28
CA LEU A 89 -4.87 -1.76 13.13
C LEU A 89 -5.24 -0.67 14.14
N ARG A 90 -5.87 0.42 13.69
CA ARG A 90 -6.31 1.52 14.57
C ARG A 90 -7.32 1.05 15.60
N GLY A 91 -8.36 0.31 15.17
CA GLY A 91 -9.36 -0.22 16.09
C GLY A 91 -8.79 -1.16 17.17
N LYS A 92 -7.68 -1.85 16.90
CA LYS A 92 -6.96 -2.64 17.90
C LYS A 92 -6.05 -1.79 18.79
N ALA A 93 -5.35 -0.81 18.23
CA ALA A 93 -4.51 0.11 18.98
C ALA A 93 -5.29 0.91 20.03
N ASP A 94 -6.55 1.26 19.74
CA ASP A 94 -7.44 1.94 20.70
C ASP A 94 -7.84 1.06 21.89
N ARG A 95 -7.77 -0.27 21.74
CA ARG A 95 -8.20 -1.25 22.75
C ARG A 95 -7.03 -1.82 23.56
N ILE A 96 -5.85 -1.91 22.96
CA ILE A 96 -4.67 -2.54 23.55
C ILE A 96 -3.55 -1.51 23.57
N ASN A 97 -3.02 -1.24 24.76
CA ASN A 97 -1.89 -0.34 24.91
C ASN A 97 -0.58 -1.03 24.46
N TYR A 98 -0.08 -0.66 23.28
CA TYR A 98 1.19 -1.13 22.73
C TYR A 98 2.41 -0.26 23.13
N SER A 99 2.26 0.63 24.13
CA SER A 99 3.33 1.55 24.53
C SER A 99 4.51 0.84 25.17
N LEU A 100 5.72 1.23 24.77
CA LEU A 100 6.96 0.79 25.40
C LEU A 100 7.45 1.85 26.40
N PRO A 101 8.09 1.46 27.52
CA PRO A 101 8.40 2.37 28.63
C PRO A 101 9.35 3.55 28.30
N VAL A 102 10.05 3.53 27.16
CA VAL A 102 11.17 4.45 26.86
C VAL A 102 10.94 5.23 25.54
N GLU A 103 9.79 5.09 24.89
CA GLU A 103 9.55 5.73 23.59
C GLU A 103 8.74 7.03 23.70
N ALA A 104 9.17 8.04 22.93
CA ALA A 104 8.32 9.21 22.65
C ALA A 104 7.10 8.73 21.86
N GLY A 105 5.94 8.73 22.53
CA GLY A 105 4.67 8.31 21.96
C GLY A 105 4.21 9.25 20.84
N SER A 106 3.42 8.71 19.93
CA SER A 106 2.65 9.47 18.95
C SER A 106 1.44 10.11 19.63
N ASP A 107 1.23 11.40 19.40
CA ASP A 107 0.04 12.12 19.88
C ASP A 107 -1.26 11.64 19.21
N GLN A 108 -1.16 10.94 18.07
CA GLN A 108 -2.31 10.52 17.27
C GLN A 108 -2.75 9.08 17.54
N ILE A 109 -1.82 8.20 17.92
CA ILE A 109 -2.10 6.77 18.15
C ILE A 109 -1.25 6.29 19.33
N GLY A 110 -1.91 5.98 20.44
CA GLY A 110 -1.25 5.42 21.62
C GLY A 110 -0.53 4.10 21.29
N GLY A 111 0.66 3.92 21.87
CA GLY A 111 1.46 2.71 21.64
C GLY A 111 2.32 2.69 20.37
N PHE A 112 2.31 3.77 19.59
CA PHE A 112 3.22 3.95 18.44
C PHE A 112 4.21 5.08 18.71
N SER A 113 5.42 4.97 18.18
CA SER A 113 6.46 5.99 18.33
C SER A 113 6.29 7.12 17.33
N SER A 114 6.64 8.34 17.72
CA SER A 114 6.79 9.47 16.79
C SER A 114 8.16 9.40 16.09
N LEU A 115 8.24 9.85 14.83
CA LEU A 115 9.47 9.91 14.04
C LEU A 115 9.48 11.19 13.18
N SER A 116 10.63 11.87 13.11
CA SER A 116 10.85 13.04 12.28
C SER A 116 12.17 12.93 11.50
N GLY A 117 12.21 13.42 10.26
CA GLY A 117 13.39 13.37 9.39
C GLY A 117 13.00 13.00 7.96
N ASP A 118 14.00 12.63 7.16
CA ASP A 118 13.80 12.02 5.85
C ASP A 118 14.42 10.61 5.79
N PHE A 119 14.32 9.97 4.63
CA PHE A 119 14.94 8.67 4.37
C PHE A 119 15.92 8.76 3.18
N PHE A 120 16.71 9.84 3.11
CA PHE A 120 17.75 10.02 2.09
C PHE A 120 19.16 9.89 2.71
N THR A 121 20.16 9.34 2.01
CA THR A 121 20.10 8.69 0.68
C THR A 121 19.87 7.19 0.86
N TYR A 122 18.87 6.66 0.15
CA TYR A 122 18.55 5.23 0.14
C TYR A 122 19.70 4.37 -0.41
N ALA A 123 19.91 3.22 0.21
CA ALA A 123 20.77 2.16 -0.27
C ALA A 123 20.06 0.81 -0.03
N ASP A 124 19.86 0.02 -1.07
CA ASP A 124 19.26 -1.32 -0.98
C ASP A 124 20.26 -2.36 -0.46
N ARG A 125 21.56 -2.09 -0.67
CA ARG A 125 22.71 -2.86 -0.18
C ARG A 125 23.74 -1.94 0.47
N GLN A 126 24.73 -2.52 1.13
CA GLN A 126 25.65 -1.82 2.04
C GLN A 126 26.33 -0.57 1.46
N LEU A 127 26.85 -0.64 0.23
CA LEU A 127 27.60 0.46 -0.39
C LEU A 127 26.91 0.99 -1.66
N ASP A 128 25.72 0.51 -1.98
CA ASP A 128 24.99 0.84 -3.20
C ASP A 128 24.04 2.02 -2.93
N TYR A 129 24.60 3.20 -2.71
CA TYR A 129 23.81 4.41 -2.48
C TYR A 129 23.20 4.92 -3.78
N TRP A 130 21.88 5.11 -3.78
CA TRP A 130 21.13 5.56 -4.95
C TRP A 130 21.15 7.10 -5.07
N SER A 131 22.29 7.77 -4.86
CA SER A 131 22.40 9.23 -5.07
C SER A 131 22.60 9.62 -6.54
N GLY A 132 22.99 8.68 -7.40
CA GLY A 132 23.26 8.96 -8.82
C GLY A 132 22.04 9.48 -9.60
N TYR A 133 20.82 9.06 -9.24
CA TYR A 133 19.61 9.52 -9.91
C TYR A 133 19.27 10.99 -9.62
N TYR A 134 19.90 11.60 -8.60
CA TYR A 134 19.77 13.04 -8.33
C TYR A 134 20.29 13.89 -9.50
N ILE A 135 21.26 13.40 -10.29
CA ILE A 135 21.88 14.14 -11.41
C ILE A 135 21.62 13.45 -12.77
N SER A 136 21.16 12.20 -12.78
CA SER A 136 20.89 11.47 -14.03
C SER A 136 19.93 12.22 -14.95
N ARG A 137 20.28 12.34 -16.25
CA ARG A 137 19.50 13.05 -17.27
C ARG A 137 19.21 14.53 -16.88
N PRO A 138 20.24 15.35 -16.65
CA PRO A 138 20.09 16.70 -16.09
C PRO A 138 19.30 17.64 -17.02
N PHE A 139 19.36 17.43 -18.34
CA PHE A 139 18.54 18.17 -19.30
C PHE A 139 17.05 18.07 -18.98
N PHE A 140 16.53 16.86 -18.77
CA PHE A 140 15.11 16.66 -18.48
C PHE A 140 14.72 17.18 -17.09
N LYS A 141 15.63 17.11 -16.11
CA LYS A 141 15.42 17.75 -14.79
C LYS A 141 15.34 19.27 -14.88
N ALA A 142 16.10 19.90 -15.79
CA ALA A 142 16.00 21.34 -16.03
C ALA A 142 14.70 21.70 -16.76
N VAL A 143 14.31 20.89 -17.76
CA VAL A 143 13.03 21.05 -18.48
C VAL A 143 11.84 20.97 -17.51
N ASP A 144 11.87 20.04 -16.56
CA ASP A 144 10.84 19.91 -15.51
C ASP A 144 10.63 21.23 -14.74
N ARG A 145 11.71 21.91 -14.32
CA ARG A 145 11.62 23.21 -13.62
C ARG A 145 11.08 24.35 -14.49
N VAL A 146 11.47 24.40 -15.77
CA VAL A 146 10.91 25.38 -16.71
C VAL A 146 9.43 25.13 -16.94
N LEU A 147 9.03 23.86 -17.07
CA LEU A 147 7.64 23.47 -17.26
C LEU A 147 6.79 23.80 -16.02
N GLU A 148 7.27 23.49 -14.82
CA GLU A 148 6.63 23.82 -13.54
C GLU A 148 6.35 25.33 -13.43
N GLN A 149 7.38 26.16 -13.67
CA GLN A 149 7.23 27.63 -13.63
C GLN A 149 6.24 28.13 -14.69
N THR A 150 6.31 27.58 -15.91
CA THR A 150 5.42 27.98 -17.01
C THR A 150 3.98 27.60 -16.72
N LEU A 151 3.73 26.39 -16.21
CA LEU A 151 2.40 25.92 -15.81
C LEU A 151 1.81 26.84 -14.74
N ARG A 152 2.59 27.15 -13.70
CA ARG A 152 2.15 28.05 -12.63
C ARG A 152 1.79 29.44 -13.15
N ALA A 153 2.58 30.00 -14.06
CA ALA A 153 2.32 31.32 -14.64
C ALA A 153 1.01 31.31 -15.46
N VAL A 154 0.78 30.27 -16.25
CA VAL A 154 -0.45 30.12 -17.04
C VAL A 154 -1.66 29.95 -16.13
N GLU A 155 -1.59 29.13 -15.08
CA GLU A 155 -2.68 28.97 -14.12
C GLU A 155 -3.07 30.29 -13.44
N VAL A 156 -2.08 31.06 -12.97
CA VAL A 156 -2.31 32.38 -12.36
C VAL A 156 -2.91 33.36 -13.36
N MET A 157 -2.40 33.37 -14.59
CA MET A 157 -2.93 34.23 -15.66
C MET A 157 -4.38 33.87 -15.99
N MET A 158 -4.68 32.59 -16.14
CA MET A 158 -6.03 32.12 -16.48
C MET A 158 -7.03 32.36 -15.34
N ALA A 159 -6.63 32.15 -14.08
CA ALA A 159 -7.45 32.48 -12.92
C ALA A 159 -7.74 33.99 -12.83
N SER A 160 -6.71 34.81 -13.09
CA SER A 160 -6.85 36.27 -13.11
C SER A 160 -7.75 36.74 -14.24
N TRP A 161 -7.58 36.19 -15.44
CA TRP A 161 -8.43 36.45 -16.60
C TRP A 161 -9.89 36.08 -16.32
N HIS A 162 -10.13 34.87 -15.79
CA HIS A 162 -11.48 34.42 -15.48
C HIS A 162 -12.17 35.33 -14.46
N THR A 163 -11.45 35.71 -13.40
CA THR A 163 -11.94 36.65 -12.38
C THR A 163 -12.25 38.02 -12.97
N TYR A 164 -11.38 38.54 -13.85
CA TYR A 164 -11.62 39.80 -14.55
C TYR A 164 -12.87 39.75 -15.42
N CYS A 165 -13.05 38.68 -16.21
CA CYS A 165 -14.24 38.50 -17.03
C CYS A 165 -15.52 38.38 -16.20
N GLN A 166 -15.52 37.59 -15.12
CA GLN A 166 -16.67 37.48 -14.21
C GLN A 166 -17.02 38.84 -13.58
N ARG A 167 -16.01 39.59 -13.12
CA ARG A 167 -16.23 40.94 -12.58
C ARG A 167 -16.85 41.89 -13.61
N ALA A 168 -16.31 41.91 -14.82
CA ALA A 168 -16.85 42.74 -15.90
C ALA A 168 -18.28 42.35 -16.29
N GLN A 169 -18.66 41.08 -16.17
CA GLN A 169 -20.04 40.62 -16.36
C GLN A 169 -20.95 41.07 -15.21
N CYS A 170 -20.51 40.99 -13.95
CA CYS A 170 -21.26 41.45 -12.79
C CYS A 170 -21.46 42.99 -12.78
N GLU A 171 -20.45 43.77 -13.16
CA GLU A 171 -20.56 45.24 -13.25
C GLU A 171 -21.62 45.67 -14.30
N LYS A 172 -21.78 44.92 -15.39
CA LYS A 172 -22.84 45.14 -16.39
C LYS A 172 -24.25 44.79 -15.91
N LEU A 173 -24.39 43.94 -14.88
CA LEU A 173 -25.69 43.58 -14.30
C LEU A 173 -26.18 44.59 -13.26
N ALA A 174 -25.26 45.22 -12.51
CA ALA A 174 -25.59 46.21 -11.48
C ALA A 174 -26.08 47.57 -12.01
N THR A 175 -25.94 47.82 -13.32
CA THR A 175 -26.33 49.08 -13.99
C THR A 175 -27.68 48.99 -14.73
N ARG A 176 -28.45 47.91 -14.50
CA ARG A 176 -29.82 47.74 -15.03
C ARG A 176 -30.86 47.80 -13.92
#